data_AF-A0A2R6GN11-F1
#
_entry.id   AF-A0A2R6GN11-F1
#
_cell.length_a   1.000
_cell.length_b   1.000
_cell.length_c   1.000
_cell.angle_alpha   90.00
_cell.angle_beta   90.00
_cell.angle_gamma   90.00
#
_symmetry.space_group_name_H-M   'P 1'
#
loop_
_entity.id
_entity.type
_entity.pdbx_description
1 polymer ?
#
loop_
_entity_poly.entity_id
_entity_poly.type
_entity_poly.pdbx_seq_one_letter_code
_entity_poly.pdbx_strand_id
1 'polypeptide(L)' 'MLGAFREFFEDDHERVVVYADPAGETVLHEGPATVRANGWVELPSGRLLSPATVHHIDTHPNVS' A
#
# COMPACT_ATOMS: atom_id res chain seq x y z
N MET A 1 -26.68 12.43 6.54
CA MET A 1 -25.32 12.40 7.12
C MET A 1 -24.76 10.98 6.92
N LEU A 2 -24.29 10.67 5.71
CA LEU A 2 -23.84 9.32 5.32
C LEU A 2 -22.63 9.39 4.37
N GLY A 3 -21.88 10.49 4.43
CA GLY A 3 -20.73 10.76 3.55
C GLY A 3 -19.37 10.87 4.25
N ALA A 4 -19.33 10.91 5.59
CA ALA A 4 -18.10 11.26 6.33
C ALA A 4 -17.23 10.06 6.75
N PHE A 5 -17.60 8.82 6.41
CA PHE A 5 -16.94 7.63 6.95
C PHE A 5 -15.92 6.97 6.02
N ARG A 6 -15.74 7.41 4.76
CA ARG A 6 -14.76 6.80 3.84
C ARG A 6 -13.39 7.47 3.82
N GLU A 7 -13.22 8.62 4.49
CA GLU A 7 -11.99 9.42 4.42
C GLU A 7 -10.93 9.06 5.48
N PHE A 8 -11.22 8.14 6.42
CA PHE A 8 -10.37 7.92 7.61
C PHE A 8 -9.79 6.52 7.79
N PHE A 9 -9.91 5.63 6.81
CA PHE A 9 -9.31 4.29 6.92
C PHE A 9 -7.86 4.36 6.42
N GLU A 10 -6.95 4.64 7.35
CA GLU A 10 -5.51 4.40 7.20
C GLU A 10 -5.23 3.00 7.72
N ASP A 11 -4.64 2.14 6.88
CA ASP A 11 -4.28 0.78 7.26
C ASP A 11 -2.76 0.68 7.36
N ASP A 12 -2.26 0.66 8.60
CA ASP A 12 -0.86 0.53 8.92
C ASP A 12 -0.49 -0.95 8.98
N HIS A 13 0.46 -1.35 8.13
CA HIS A 13 0.95 -2.71 8.06
C HIS A 13 2.43 -2.76 8.40
N GLU A 14 2.82 -3.61 9.35
CA GLU A 14 4.22 -3.85 9.69
C GLU A 14 5.00 -4.54 8.57
N ARG A 15 4.29 -5.24 7.67
CA ARG A 15 4.87 -5.89 6.50
C ARG A 15 3.91 -5.91 5.32
N VAL A 16 4.31 -5.25 4.24
CA VAL A 16 3.67 -5.35 2.92
C VAL A 16 4.70 -5.62 1.84
N VAL A 17 4.23 -6.12 0.70
CA VAL A 17 4.99 -6.06 -0.57
C VAL A 17 4.15 -5.31 -1.59
N VAL A 18 4.74 -4.29 -2.22
CA VAL A 18 4.09 -3.42 -3.20
C VAL A 18 4.68 -3.71 -4.57
N TYR A 19 3.84 -4.02 -5.56
CA TYR A 19 4.30 -4.40 -6.90
C TYR A 19 3.86 -3.39 -7.97
N ALA A 20 4.70 -3.21 -8.99
CA ALA A 20 4.40 -2.35 -10.15
C ALA A 20 3.72 -3.08 -11.31
N ASP A 21 3.70 -4.41 -11.30
CA ASP A 21 3.17 -5.22 -12.38
C ASP A 21 2.25 -6.34 -11.89
N PRO A 22 1.43 -6.94 -12.77
CA PRO A 22 0.50 -8.00 -12.41
C PRO A 22 1.16 -9.34 -12.07
N ALA A 23 2.38 -9.59 -12.57
CA ALA A 23 3.09 -10.85 -12.38
C ALA A 23 3.84 -10.90 -11.04
N GLY A 24 4.03 -9.75 -10.38
CA GLY A 24 4.76 -9.64 -9.11
C GLY A 24 6.27 -9.65 -9.29
N GLU A 25 6.78 -9.38 -10.49
CA GLU A 25 8.21 -9.44 -10.79
C GLU A 25 8.96 -8.17 -10.37
N THR A 26 8.26 -7.03 -10.35
CA THR A 26 8.80 -5.71 -10.02
C THR A 26 8.29 -5.24 -8.66
N VAL A 27 9.10 -5.44 -7.63
CA VAL A 27 8.84 -4.94 -6.28
C VAL A 27 9.23 -3.47 -6.17
N LEU A 28 8.27 -2.62 -5.79
CA LEU A 28 8.50 -1.21 -5.47
C LEU A 28 8.93 -1.00 -4.03
N HIS A 29 8.40 -1.81 -3.11
CA HIS A 29 8.70 -1.76 -1.68
C HIS A 29 8.38 -3.09 -0.99
N GLU A 30 9.21 -3.48 -0.03
CA GLU A 30 8.92 -4.55 0.93
C GLU A 30 9.23 -4.03 2.34
N GLY A 31 8.32 -4.27 3.28
CA GLY A 31 8.45 -3.85 4.68
C GLY A 31 7.25 -3.03 5.17
N PRO A 32 7.40 -2.22 6.22
CA PRO A 32 6.28 -1.43 6.75
C PRO A 32 5.79 -0.39 5.75
N ALA A 33 4.48 -0.16 5.69
CA ALA A 33 3.88 0.93 4.93
C ALA A 33 2.45 1.24 5.43
N THR A 34 1.98 2.44 5.13
CA THR A 34 0.58 2.86 5.37
C THR A 34 -0.16 2.94 4.04
N VAL A 35 -1.25 2.19 3.91
CA VAL A 35 -2.17 2.33 2.77
C VAL A 35 -3.21 3.39 3.13
N ARG A 36 -3.19 4.51 2.40
CA ARG A 36 -4.09 5.64 2.61
C ARG A 36 -5.43 5.37 1.93
N ALA A 37 -6.51 5.93 2.46
CA ALA A 37 -7.87 5.76 1.92
C ALA A 37 -8.02 6.23 0.46
N ASN A 38 -7.13 7.10 -0.02
CA ASN A 38 -7.08 7.60 -1.40
C ASN A 38 -6.20 6.73 -2.34
N GLY A 39 -5.76 5.56 -1.87
CA GLY A 39 -4.95 4.59 -2.62
C GLY A 39 -3.46 4.89 -2.68
N TRP A 40 -2.99 5.98 -2.05
CA TRP A 40 -1.55 6.23 -1.94
C TRP A 40 -0.93 5.29 -0.91
N VAL A 41 0.34 4.92 -1.14
CA VAL A 41 1.11 4.14 -0.18
C VAL A 41 2.22 5.01 0.37
N GLU A 42 2.24 5.22 1.68
CA GLU A 42 3.29 5.96 2.36
C GLU A 42 4.32 5.02 2.96
N LEU A 43 5.58 5.27 2.62
CA LEU A 43 6.72 4.51 3.14
C LEU A 43 7.25 5.20 4.42
N PRO A 44 7.96 4.47 5.31
CA PRO A 44 8.53 5.04 6.53
C PRO A 44 9.52 6.20 6.29
N SER A 45 10.05 6.31 5.08
CA SER A 45 10.89 7.44 4.66
C SER A 45 10.13 8.74 4.41
N GLY A 46 8.79 8.73 4.46
CA GLY A 46 7.91 9.82 4.03
C GLY A 46 7.69 9.87 2.51
N ARG A 47 8.25 8.92 1.75
CA ARG A 47 8.00 8.82 0.31
C ARG A 47 6.59 8.30 0.06
N LEU A 48 5.89 8.92 -0.88
CA LEU A 48 4.58 8.50 -1.35
C LEU A 48 4.67 7.77 -2.70
N LEU A 49 4.11 6.56 -2.78
CA LEU A 49 3.91 5.83 -4.03
C LEU A 49 2.51 6.12 -4.57
N SER A 50 2.45 6.55 -5.83
CA SER A 50 1.20 6.89 -6.49
C SER A 50 0.36 5.64 -6.74
N PRO A 51 -0.98 5.71 -6.58
CA PRO A 51 -1.87 4.61 -6.98
C PRO A 51 -1.64 4.17 -8.44
N ALA A 52 -1.29 5.10 -9.33
CA ALA A 52 -1.04 4.79 -10.74
C ALA A 52 0.24 3.99 -10.98
N THR A 53 1.15 3.92 -10.00
CA THR A 53 2.39 3.15 -10.07
C THR A 53 2.28 1.79 -9.39
N VAL A 54 1.26 1.60 -8.55
CA VAL A 54 1.05 0.37 -7.78
C VAL A 54 0.00 -0.48 -8.50
N HIS A 55 0.35 -1.71 -8.82
CA HIS A 55 -0.59 -2.67 -9.39
C HIS A 55 -1.35 -3.41 -8.28
N HIS A 56 -0.63 -3.98 -7.32
CA HIS A 56 -1.22 -4.68 -6.18
C HIS A 56 -0.29 -4.63 -4.95
N ILE A 57 -0.87 -4.93 -3.79
CA ILE A 57 -0.21 -4.93 -2.49
C ILE A 57 -0.56 -6.23 -1.78
N ASP A 58 0.44 -6.96 -1.32
CA ASP A 58 0.25 -8.09 -0.41
C ASP A 58 0.37 -7.58 1.04
N THR A 59 -0.72 -7.61 1.80
CA THR A 59 -0.78 -7.22 3.23
C THR A 59 -0.52 -8.39 4.19
N HIS A 60 -0.55 -9.61 3.65
CA HIS A 60 -0.14 -10.84 4.32
C HIS A 60 0.80 -11.62 3.39
N PRO A 61 2.00 -11.09 3.09
CA PRO A 61 2.91 -11.78 2.20
C PRO A 61 3.25 -13.15 2.79
N ASN A 62 3.07 -14.21 2.00
CA ASN A 62 3.48 -15.55 2.40
C ASN A 62 4.99 -15.56 2.59
N VAL A 63 5.42 -15.59 3.85
CA VAL A 63 6.80 -15.81 4.21
C VAL A 63 7.01 -17.32 4.24
N SER A 64 7.78 -17.84 3.27
CA SER A 64 8.36 -19.17 3.39
C SER A 64 9.44 -19.18 4.47
#